data_AF-N6SUF8-F1
#
_entry.id   AF-N6SUF8-F1
#
_cell.length_a   1.000
_cell.length_b   1.000
_cell.length_c   1.000
_cell.angle_alpha   90.00
_cell.angle_beta   90.00
_cell.angle_gamma   90.00
#
_symmetry.space_group_name_H-M   'P 1'
#
loop_
_entity.id
_entity.type
_entity.pdbx_description
1 polymer ?
#
loop_
_entity_poly.entity_id
_entity_poly.type
_entity_poly.pdbx_seq_one_letter_code
_entity_poly.pdbx_strand_id
1 'polypeptide(L)' 'MAEILGKDEATYSKEKAGFLRDLRHFHEVRGTPFKRCPTLGGKEIDLYLLYSLVTAEGGWVKVRF' A
#
# COMPACT_ATOMS: atom_id res chain seq x y z
N MET A 1 -6.14 11.09 4.11
CA MET A 1 -5.52 9.73 4.12
C MET A 1 -4.33 9.69 5.07
N ALA A 2 -3.42 10.65 5.00
CA ALA A 2 -2.32 10.81 5.96
C ALA A 2 -2.79 10.91 7.42
N GLU A 3 -3.93 11.58 7.66
CA GLU A 3 -4.56 11.72 8.98
C GLU A 3 -4.96 10.39 9.62
N ILE A 4 -5.36 9.37 8.82
CA ILE A 4 -5.75 8.05 9.34
C ILE A 4 -4.54 7.37 10.01
N LEU A 5 -3.34 7.64 9.52
CA LEU A 5 -2.09 7.12 10.05
C LEU A 5 -1.38 8.09 11.01
N GLY A 6 -1.98 9.24 11.32
CA GLY A 6 -1.37 10.29 12.15
C GLY A 6 -0.13 10.94 11.52
N LYS A 7 -0.02 10.94 10.18
CA LYS A 7 1.12 11.48 9.44
C LYS A 7 0.76 12.79 8.76
N ASP A 8 1.76 13.66 8.57
CA ASP A 8 1.62 14.80 7.67
C ASP A 8 1.65 14.35 6.19
N GLU A 9 1.09 15.16 5.31
CA GLU A 9 0.92 14.83 3.90
C GLU A 9 2.26 14.59 3.17
N ALA A 10 3.31 15.34 3.53
CA ALA A 10 4.62 15.21 2.89
C ALA A 10 5.30 13.89 3.27
N THR A 11 5.28 13.55 4.56
CA THR A 11 5.78 12.26 5.06
C THR A 11 5.01 11.10 4.45
N TYR A 12 3.68 11.17 4.44
CA TYR A 12 2.82 10.14 3.86
C TYR A 12 3.13 9.90 2.37
N SER A 13 3.23 10.97 1.58
CA SER A 13 3.53 10.88 0.15
C SER A 13 4.90 10.25 -0.12
N LYS A 14 5.91 10.63 0.65
CA LYS A 14 7.28 10.07 0.55
C LYS A 14 7.30 8.57 0.85
N GLU A 15 6.66 8.14 1.93
CA GLU A 15 6.61 6.73 2.31
C GLU A 15 5.77 5.89 1.35
N LYS A 16 4.63 6.41 0.90
CA LYS A 16 3.80 5.77 -0.13
C LYS A 16 4.59 5.55 -1.43
N ALA A 17 5.35 6.55 -1.87
CA ALA A 17 6.18 6.44 -3.06
C ALA A 17 7.29 5.38 -2.89
N GLY A 18 7.93 5.33 -1.72
CA GLY A 18 8.92 4.32 -1.37
C GLY A 18 8.33 2.91 -1.38
N PHE A 19 7.21 2.71 -0.69
CA PHE A 19 6.47 1.45 -0.66
C PHE A 19 6.13 0.94 -2.07
N LEU A 20 5.58 1.80 -2.93
CA LEU A 20 5.23 1.42 -4.29
C LEU A 20 6.45 1.11 -5.16
N ARG A 21 7.58 1.79 -4.95
CA ARG A 21 8.83 1.49 -5.65
C ARG A 21 9.33 0.09 -5.29
N ASP A 22 9.36 -0.21 -4.00
CA ASP A 22 9.87 -1.49 -3.51
C ASP A 22 8.93 -2.64 -3.91
N LEU A 23 7.62 -2.41 -3.91
CA LEU A 23 6.62 -3.34 -4.42
C LEU A 23 6.79 -3.62 -5.92
N ARG A 24 7.01 -2.58 -6.74
CA ARG A 24 7.31 -2.76 -8.16
C ARG A 24 8.57 -3.59 -8.37
N HIS A 25 9.64 -3.27 -7.65
CA HIS A 25 10.90 -4.00 -7.76
C HIS A 25 10.74 -5.48 -7.39
N PHE A 26 10.03 -5.79 -6.30
CA PHE A 26 9.71 -7.16 -5.91
C PHE A 26 9.00 -7.94 -7.01
N HIS A 27 8.03 -7.30 -7.67
CA HIS A 27 7.25 -7.90 -8.75
C HIS A 27 8.07 -8.12 -10.03
N GLU A 28 8.94 -7.17 -10.39
CA GLU A 28 9.88 -7.31 -11.51
C GLU A 28 10.84 -8.48 -11.31
N VAL A 29 11.48 -8.57 -10.13
CA VAL A 29 12.43 -9.66 -9.80
C VAL A 29 11.75 -11.04 -9.87
N ARG A 30 10.46 -11.12 -9.58
CA ARG A 30 9.69 -12.38 -9.58
C ARG A 30 9.05 -12.72 -10.92
N GLY A 31 9.25 -11.90 -11.96
CA GLY A 31 8.64 -12.10 -13.27
C GLY A 31 7.12 -11.88 -13.26
N THR A 32 6.60 -11.06 -12.34
CA THR A 32 5.18 -10.71 -12.23
C THR A 32 4.98 -9.18 -12.29
N PRO A 33 5.26 -8.52 -13.42
CA PRO A 33 5.37 -7.06 -13.49
C PRO A 33 4.14 -6.32 -12.94
N PHE A 34 4.37 -5.41 -11.98
CA PHE A 34 3.32 -4.58 -11.40
C PHE A 34 3.22 -3.24 -12.15
N LYS A 35 2.46 -3.25 -13.26
CA LYS A 35 2.39 -2.12 -14.20
C LYS A 35 1.47 -0.99 -13.76
N ARG A 36 0.40 -1.30 -13.00
CA ARG A 36 -0.64 -0.35 -12.61
C ARG A 36 -1.15 -0.68 -11.22
N CYS A 37 -1.48 0.35 -10.44
CA CYS A 37 -2.20 0.17 -9.20
C CYS A 37 -3.58 -0.46 -9.48
N PRO A 38 -4.04 -1.41 -8.64
CA PRO A 38 -5.35 -2.01 -8.80
C PRO A 38 -6.45 -0.98 -8.53
N THR A 39 -7.59 -1.16 -9.18
CA THR A 39 -8.76 -0.30 -9.01
C THR A 39 -9.93 -1.09 -8.44
N LEU A 40 -10.73 -0.46 -7.57
CA LEU A 40 -11.98 -0.99 -7.03
C LEU A 40 -13.09 0.00 -7.33
N GLY A 41 -14.11 -0.43 -8.07
CA GLY A 41 -15.20 0.46 -8.49
C GLY A 41 -14.72 1.67 -9.30
N GLY A 42 -13.66 1.51 -10.10
CA GLY A 42 -13.07 2.59 -10.90
C GLY A 42 -12.17 3.56 -10.14
N LYS A 43 -11.99 3.39 -8.83
CA LYS A 43 -11.06 4.19 -8.02
C LYS A 43 -9.77 3.44 -7.78
N GLU A 44 -8.64 4.13 -7.88
CA GLU A 44 -7.33 3.55 -7.54
C GLU A 44 -7.25 3.25 -6.05
N ILE A 45 -6.79 2.04 -5.72
CA ILE A 45 -6.60 1.61 -4.34
C ILE A 45 -5.27 2.16 -3.83
N ASP A 46 -5.31 2.83 -2.68
CA ASP A 46 -4.10 3.18 -1.94
C ASP A 46 -3.54 1.93 -1.24
N LEU A 47 -2.63 1.22 -1.92
CA LEU A 47 -2.02 0.00 -1.41
C LEU A 47 -1.19 0.24 -0.14
N TYR A 48 -0.58 1.42 0.00
CA TYR A 48 0.20 1.75 1.18
C TYR A 48 -0.71 1.90 2.40
N LEU A 49 -1.84 2.58 2.25
CA LEU A 49 -2.85 2.69 3.31
C LEU A 49 -3.42 1.32 3.67
N LEU A 50 -3.81 0.54 2.66
CA LEU A 50 -4.38 -0.80 2.87
C LEU A 50 -3.41 -1.69 3.66
N TYR A 51 -2.14 -1.73 3.24
CA TYR A 51 -1.10 -2.48 3.93
C TYR A 51 -0.93 -2.01 5.39
N SER A 52 -0.89 -0.69 5.60
CA SER A 52 -0.68 -0.10 6.93
C SER A 52 -1.84 -0.44 7.87
N LEU A 53 -3.09 -0.31 7.41
CA LEU A 53 -4.27 -0.64 8.20
C LEU A 53 -4.33 -2.13 8.56
N VAL A 54 -4.15 -3.01 7.58
CA VAL A 54 -4.17 -4.47 7.82
C VAL A 54 -3.06 -4.88 8.79
N THR A 55 -1.88 -4.27 8.68
CA THR A 55 -0.76 -4.58 9.58
C THR A 55 -1.01 -4.03 10.99
N ALA A 56 -1.60 -2.83 11.11
CA ALA A 56 -1.98 -2.26 12.41
C ALA A 56 -3.02 -3.10 13.15
N GLU A 57 -3.97 -3.70 12.43
CA GLU A 57 -4.98 -4.62 12.99
C GLU A 57 -4.42 -6.00 13.40
N GLY A 58 -3.11 -6.23 13.22
CA GLY A 58 -2.43 -7.49 13.56
C GLY A 58 -2.19 -8.42 12.37
N GLY A 59 -2.26 -7.87 11.15
CA GLY A 59 -1.96 -8.57 9.91
C GLY A 59 -3.13 -9.39 9.38
N TRP A 60 -2.95 -9.91 8.16
CA TRP A 60 -3.98 -10.66 7.44
C TRP A 60 -4.57 -11.82 8.23
N VAL A 61 -3.74 -12.54 8.99
CA VAL A 61 -4.17 -13.69 9.78
C VAL A 61 -5.21 -13.28 10.81
N LYS A 62 -5.08 -12.11 11.43
CA LYS A 62 -6.04 -11.64 12.43
C LYS A 62 -7.26 -10.96 11.80
N VAL A 63 -7.12 -10.33 10.64
CA VAL A 63 -8.24 -9.65 9.93
C VAL A 63 -9.20 -10.64 9.26
N ARG A 64 -8.74 -11.85 8.93
CA ARG A 64 -9.57 -12.87 8.25
C ARG A 64 -10.52 -13.63 9.19
N PHE A 65 -10.26 -13.64 10.50
CA PHE A 65 -11.00 -14.46 11.48
C PHE A 65 -11.73 -13.61 12.51
#